data_AF-F9P9Q5-F1
#
_entry.id   AF-F9P9Q5-F1
#
_cell.length_a   1.000
_cell.length_b   1.000
_cell.length_c   1.000
_cell.angle_alpha   90.00
_cell.angle_beta   90.00
_cell.angle_gamma   90.00
#
_symmetry.space_group_name_H-M   'P 1'
#
loop_
_entity.id
_entity.type
_entity.pdbx_description
1 polymer ?
#
loop_
_entity_poly.entity_id
_entity_poly.type
_entity_poly.pdbx_seq_one_letter_code
_entity_poly.pdbx_strand_id
1 'polypeptide(L)'
;MNQTGSIDYKATKVSSDTTLAQIVHLVEEAQGSKAPIAAMADKISLYFVPLVLGLAVLAALLWYVLAGESLQFSLSIFIAVLVIACPCALGLATPTAIMVGTGKGAENGVLIKSGEALEAAHLVDVIVLDKTGTITEGKPSLTDVLTFSTISREALLSLVASSEQHSEHPLAIAVLQAAQAEDLSLAPVTDFQVISGKGIIAQVEAQEVLIGNESLMRQYQIELGEHISDLIFLSHQGKTAMFVALDRQLVGLVAVADQIKKIVVKLLQNCKKWA
;
A
#
# COMPACT_ATOMS: atom_id res chain seq x y z
N MET A 1 -8.54 -14.40 7.26
CA MET A 1 -8.23 -15.72 7.85
C MET A 1 -9.05 -15.81 9.13
N ASN A 2 -9.76 -16.92 9.38
CA ASN A 2 -10.41 -17.08 10.68
C ASN A 2 -9.32 -17.33 11.73
N GLN A 3 -9.27 -16.52 12.78
CA GLN A 3 -8.24 -16.61 13.82
C GLN A 3 -8.75 -17.31 15.08
N THR A 4 -10.05 -17.21 15.40
CA THR A 4 -10.64 -17.81 16.60
C THR A 4 -12.02 -18.44 16.33
N GLY A 5 -12.35 -19.51 17.08
CA GLY A 5 -13.68 -20.15 17.05
C GLY A 5 -13.97 -21.05 15.83
N SER A 6 -15.10 -21.74 15.86
CA SER A 6 -15.63 -22.53 14.74
C SER A 6 -16.71 -21.73 14.01
N ILE A 7 -16.61 -21.67 12.69
CA ILE A 7 -17.60 -20.98 11.84
C ILE A 7 -18.21 -22.01 10.89
N ASP A 8 -19.50 -22.24 11.03
CA ASP A 8 -20.28 -22.90 9.99
C ASP A 8 -20.74 -21.84 8.99
N TYR A 9 -20.34 -22.00 7.73
CA TYR A 9 -20.70 -21.07 6.66
C TYR A 9 -21.19 -21.82 5.43
N LYS A 10 -22.13 -21.20 4.71
CA LYS A 10 -22.61 -21.70 3.42
C LYS A 10 -21.82 -21.05 2.30
N ALA A 11 -21.17 -21.85 1.47
CA ALA A 11 -20.50 -21.34 0.28
C ALA A 11 -21.54 -20.74 -0.69
N THR A 12 -21.40 -19.45 -1.02
CA THR A 12 -22.26 -18.74 -1.98
C THR A 12 -21.64 -18.62 -3.36
N LYS A 13 -20.30 -18.57 -3.44
CA LYS A 13 -19.51 -18.55 -4.68
C LYS A 13 -18.30 -19.48 -4.51
N VAL A 14 -17.97 -20.24 -5.54
CA VAL A 14 -16.87 -21.22 -5.52
C VAL A 14 -16.06 -21.13 -6.81
N SER A 15 -14.81 -21.58 -6.77
CA SER A 15 -13.90 -21.59 -7.94
C SER A 15 -13.69 -20.18 -8.54
N SER A 16 -13.91 -20.02 -9.84
CA SER A 16 -13.73 -18.78 -10.61
C SER A 16 -14.61 -17.61 -10.15
N ASP A 17 -15.70 -17.88 -9.43
CA ASP A 17 -16.63 -16.85 -8.98
C ASP A 17 -16.23 -16.24 -7.61
N THR A 18 -15.17 -16.75 -6.99
CA THR A 18 -14.68 -16.21 -5.72
C THR A 18 -14.10 -14.81 -5.91
N THR A 19 -14.19 -13.97 -4.88
CA THR A 19 -13.58 -12.64 -4.89
C THR A 19 -12.08 -12.71 -5.18
N LEU A 20 -11.39 -13.74 -4.68
CA LEU A 20 -9.97 -13.95 -4.97
C LEU A 20 -9.72 -14.23 -6.46
N ALA A 21 -10.51 -15.11 -7.08
CA ALA A 21 -10.39 -15.38 -8.51
C ALA A 21 -10.68 -14.14 -9.36
N GLN A 22 -11.64 -13.31 -8.96
CA GLN A 22 -11.90 -12.01 -9.63
C GLN A 22 -10.72 -11.05 -9.47
N ILE A 23 -10.10 -10.97 -8.29
CA ILE A 23 -8.88 -10.16 -8.08
C ILE A 23 -7.74 -10.66 -8.98
N VAL A 24 -7.52 -11.98 -9.06
CA VAL A 24 -6.50 -12.57 -9.92
C VAL A 24 -6.77 -12.22 -11.39
N HIS A 25 -8.00 -12.40 -11.87
CA HIS A 25 -8.38 -12.06 -13.24
C HIS A 25 -8.16 -10.57 -13.56
N LEU A 26 -8.54 -9.67 -12.65
CA LEU A 26 -8.29 -8.24 -12.79
C LEU A 26 -6.79 -7.91 -12.85
N VAL A 27 -5.96 -8.61 -12.07
CA VAL A 27 -4.50 -8.46 -12.10
C VAL A 27 -3.92 -9.00 -13.41
N GLU A 28 -4.40 -10.14 -13.90
CA GLU A 28 -3.96 -10.74 -15.16
C GLU A 28 -4.34 -9.87 -16.37
N GLU A 29 -5.57 -9.35 -16.41
CA GLU A 29 -5.99 -8.38 -17.44
C GLU A 29 -5.12 -7.12 -17.44
N ALA A 30 -4.75 -6.63 -16.25
CA ALA A 30 -3.87 -5.47 -16.12
C ALA A 30 -2.41 -5.76 -16.51
N GLN A 31 -1.92 -7.00 -16.32
CA GLN A 31 -0.55 -7.40 -16.68
C GLN A 31 -0.40 -7.81 -18.16
N GLY A 32 -1.50 -8.15 -18.85
CA GLY A 32 -1.49 -8.58 -20.25
C GLY A 32 -1.32 -7.47 -21.30
N SER A 33 -1.30 -6.20 -20.90
CA SER A 33 -1.18 -5.06 -21.83
C SER A 33 0.29 -4.71 -22.12
N LYS A 34 0.65 -4.63 -23.41
CA LYS A 34 2.00 -4.23 -23.85
C LYS A 34 2.36 -2.79 -23.50
N ALA A 35 3.63 -2.53 -23.20
CA ALA A 35 4.18 -1.18 -23.04
C ALA A 35 3.98 -0.30 -24.29
N PRO A 36 3.52 0.95 -24.15
CA PRO A 36 3.26 1.85 -25.28
C PRO A 36 4.50 2.22 -26.11
N ILE A 37 5.71 2.31 -25.54
CA ILE A 37 6.90 2.76 -26.29
C ILE A 37 7.58 1.64 -27.10
N ALA A 38 7.40 0.37 -26.74
CA ALA A 38 7.80 -0.74 -27.62
C ALA A 38 7.08 -0.64 -28.99
N ALA A 39 5.83 -0.16 -28.98
CA ALA A 39 5.07 0.15 -30.20
C ALA A 39 5.61 1.38 -30.96
N MET A 40 6.41 2.26 -30.34
CA MET A 40 7.02 3.40 -31.02
C MET A 40 8.12 2.95 -32.00
N ALA A 41 8.95 1.98 -31.62
CA ALA A 41 9.94 1.38 -32.52
C ALA A 41 9.26 0.65 -33.69
N ASP A 42 8.17 -0.07 -33.41
CA ASP A 42 7.34 -0.72 -34.44
C ASP A 42 6.71 0.29 -35.39
N LYS A 43 6.19 1.41 -34.87
CA LYS A 43 5.60 2.50 -35.65
C LYS A 43 6.64 3.19 -36.53
N ILE A 44 7.84 3.45 -36.01
CA ILE A 44 8.94 4.02 -36.82
C ILE A 44 9.28 3.05 -37.95
N SER A 45 9.43 1.76 -37.66
CA SER A 45 9.73 0.73 -38.66
C SER A 45 8.65 0.63 -39.75
N LEU A 46 7.37 0.78 -39.37
CA LEU A 46 6.23 0.77 -40.30
C LEU A 46 6.32 1.86 -41.38
N TYR A 47 6.81 3.06 -41.04
CA TYR A 47 6.98 4.14 -42.02
C TYR A 47 8.38 4.12 -42.67
N PHE A 48 9.41 3.74 -41.92
CA PHE A 48 10.79 3.78 -42.36
C PHE A 48 11.10 2.73 -43.44
N VAL A 49 10.61 1.50 -43.28
CA VAL A 49 10.89 0.42 -44.22
C VAL A 49 10.34 0.71 -45.64
N PRO A 50 9.07 1.11 -45.83
CA PRO A 50 8.56 1.47 -47.15
C PRO A 50 9.28 2.68 -47.77
N LEU A 51 9.64 3.67 -46.96
CA LEU A 51 10.36 4.87 -47.41
C LEU A 51 11.74 4.51 -47.98
N VAL A 52 12.52 3.73 -47.22
CA VAL A 52 13.86 3.28 -47.63
C VAL A 52 13.78 2.41 -48.88
N LEU A 53 12.79 1.52 -48.97
CA LEU A 53 12.58 0.70 -50.15
C LEU A 53 12.25 1.55 -51.38
N GLY A 54 11.38 2.56 -51.22
CA GLY A 54 11.04 3.51 -52.27
C GLY A 54 12.26 4.29 -52.76
N LEU A 55 13.09 4.80 -51.84
CA LEU A 55 14.32 5.51 -52.17
C LEU A 55 15.36 4.61 -52.85
N ALA A 56 15.48 3.34 -52.42
CA ALA A 56 16.39 2.38 -53.04
C ALA A 56 15.98 2.08 -54.49
N VAL A 57 14.69 1.86 -54.75
CA VAL A 57 14.15 1.64 -56.11
C VAL A 57 14.36 2.89 -56.97
N LEU A 58 14.05 4.08 -56.45
CA LEU A 58 14.24 5.34 -57.17
C LEU A 58 15.72 5.56 -57.53
N ALA A 59 16.64 5.35 -56.58
CA ALA A 59 18.07 5.48 -56.83
C ALA A 59 18.53 4.53 -57.95
N ALA A 60 18.11 3.26 -57.91
CA ALA A 60 18.45 2.28 -58.93
C ALA A 60 17.90 2.66 -60.32
N LEU A 61 16.66 3.17 -60.39
CA LEU A 61 16.04 3.61 -61.64
C LEU A 61 16.73 4.84 -62.23
N LEU A 62 17.11 5.82 -61.40
CA LEU A 62 17.81 7.02 -61.86
C LEU A 62 19.17 6.66 -62.47
N TRP A 63 19.95 5.80 -61.81
CA TRP A 63 21.24 5.36 -62.35
C TRP A 63 21.10 4.52 -63.62
N TYR A 64 20.07 3.67 -63.71
CA TYR A 64 19.84 2.85 -64.89
C TYR A 64 19.33 3.67 -66.10
N VAL A 65 18.35 4.54 -65.89
CA VAL A 65 17.63 5.22 -66.99
C VAL A 65 18.30 6.54 -67.38
N LEU A 66 18.76 7.35 -66.42
CA LEU A 66 19.32 8.68 -66.72
C LEU A 66 20.84 8.65 -66.93
N ALA A 67 21.56 7.84 -66.14
CA ALA A 67 23.01 7.75 -66.26
C ALA A 67 23.46 6.67 -67.28
N GLY A 68 22.56 5.79 -67.72
CA GLY A 68 22.87 4.74 -68.70
C GLY A 68 23.82 3.66 -68.18
N GLU A 69 23.93 3.52 -66.86
CA GLU A 69 24.84 2.57 -66.22
C GLU A 69 24.34 1.13 -66.32
N SER A 70 25.27 0.19 -66.13
CA SER A 70 24.94 -1.24 -66.19
C SER A 70 23.91 -1.65 -65.12
N LEU A 71 23.14 -2.70 -65.40
CA LEU A 71 22.20 -3.29 -64.44
C LEU A 71 22.91 -3.73 -63.15
N GLN A 72 24.13 -4.24 -63.27
CA GLN A 72 24.97 -4.66 -62.14
C GLN A 72 25.31 -3.48 -61.23
N PHE A 73 25.66 -2.32 -61.81
CA PHE A 73 25.96 -1.11 -61.06
C PHE A 73 24.70 -0.58 -60.35
N SER A 74 23.57 -0.52 -61.04
CA SER A 74 22.31 -0.02 -60.48
C SER A 74 21.78 -0.91 -59.33
N LEU A 75 21.91 -2.23 -59.45
CA LEU A 75 21.61 -3.17 -58.36
C LEU A 75 22.57 -3.03 -57.17
N SER A 76 23.84 -2.70 -57.43
CA SER A 76 24.81 -2.42 -56.36
C SER A 76 24.39 -1.19 -55.55
N ILE A 77 23.92 -0.13 -56.20
CA ILE A 77 23.38 1.06 -55.52
C ILE A 77 22.12 0.72 -54.72
N PHE A 78 21.19 -0.06 -55.26
CA PHE A 78 20.01 -0.53 -54.54
C PHE A 78 20.38 -1.23 -53.22
N ILE A 79 21.28 -2.21 -53.29
CA ILE A 79 21.73 -2.97 -52.11
C ILE A 79 22.46 -2.06 -51.12
N ALA A 80 23.32 -1.16 -51.59
CA ALA A 80 24.04 -0.22 -50.74
C ALA A 80 23.09 0.66 -49.91
N VAL A 81 22.03 1.19 -50.53
CA VAL A 81 21.02 2.01 -49.84
C VAL A 81 20.29 1.19 -48.77
N LEU A 82 19.90 -0.05 -49.07
CA LEU A 82 19.23 -0.93 -48.09
C LEU A 82 20.14 -1.29 -46.91
N VAL A 83 21.41 -1.61 -47.16
CA VAL A 83 22.36 -2.01 -46.13
C VAL A 83 22.68 -0.84 -45.19
N ILE A 84 22.92 0.35 -45.75
CA ILE A 84 23.24 1.56 -44.96
C ILE A 84 22.05 2.00 -44.10
N ALA A 85 20.82 1.77 -44.58
CA ALA A 85 19.61 2.18 -43.88
C ALA A 85 19.22 1.27 -42.71
N CYS A 86 19.85 0.10 -42.52
CA CYS A 86 19.45 -0.85 -41.48
C CYS A 86 19.56 -0.23 -40.07
N PRO A 87 18.46 -0.07 -39.32
CA PRO A 87 18.46 0.65 -38.04
C PRO A 87 18.83 -0.26 -36.86
N CYS A 88 19.98 -0.96 -36.93
CA CYS A 88 20.41 -1.94 -35.91
C CYS A 88 20.45 -1.35 -34.49
N ALA A 89 20.83 -0.07 -34.35
CA ALA A 89 20.91 0.59 -33.05
C ALA A 89 19.54 0.88 -32.42
N LEU A 90 18.50 1.06 -33.25
CA LEU A 90 17.16 1.41 -32.77
C LEU A 90 16.55 0.28 -31.92
N GLY A 91 16.79 -0.97 -32.31
CA GLY A 91 16.27 -2.15 -31.60
C GLY A 91 16.90 -2.40 -30.22
N LEU A 92 18.09 -1.83 -29.95
CA LEU A 92 18.80 -2.00 -28.67
C LEU A 92 18.69 -0.80 -27.74
N ALA A 93 18.30 0.38 -28.25
CA ALA A 93 18.23 1.61 -27.47
C ALA A 93 17.27 1.48 -26.27
N THR A 94 16.03 1.04 -26.51
CA THR A 94 14.99 0.93 -25.47
C THR A 94 15.32 -0.13 -24.41
N PRO A 95 15.68 -1.38 -24.76
CA PRO A 95 16.04 -2.38 -23.75
C PRO A 95 17.25 -1.97 -22.89
N THR A 96 18.23 -1.29 -23.49
CA THR A 96 19.42 -0.82 -22.76
C THR A 96 19.05 0.28 -21.76
N ALA A 97 18.24 1.25 -22.19
CA ALA A 97 17.76 2.32 -21.33
C ALA A 97 16.90 1.79 -20.16
N ILE A 98 16.00 0.84 -20.42
CA ILE A 98 15.19 0.19 -19.39
C ILE A 98 16.08 -0.59 -18.41
N MET A 99 17.02 -1.39 -18.91
CA MET A 99 17.92 -2.17 -18.06
C MET A 99 18.74 -1.26 -17.12
N VAL A 100 19.35 -0.20 -17.65
CA VAL A 100 20.10 0.76 -16.83
C VAL A 100 19.18 1.51 -15.86
N GLY A 101 17.99 1.95 -16.31
CA GLY A 101 17.02 2.67 -15.48
C GLY A 101 16.51 1.83 -14.31
N THR A 102 16.13 0.58 -14.56
CA THR A 102 15.72 -0.36 -13.50
C THR A 102 16.85 -0.68 -12.52
N GLY A 103 18.08 -0.87 -13.01
CA GLY A 103 19.27 -1.02 -12.17
C GLY A 103 19.49 0.19 -11.26
N LYS A 104 19.35 1.40 -11.80
CA LYS A 104 19.46 2.63 -11.03
C LYS A 104 18.34 2.79 -9.99
N GLY A 105 17.12 2.39 -10.33
CA GLY A 105 16.01 2.31 -9.39
C GLY A 105 16.32 1.38 -8.21
N ALA A 106 16.86 0.19 -8.48
CA ALA A 106 17.21 -0.80 -7.47
C ALA A 106 18.29 -0.28 -6.49
N GLU A 107 19.30 0.45 -6.97
CA GLU A 107 20.29 1.12 -6.12
C GLU A 107 19.66 2.13 -5.14
N ASN A 108 18.48 2.66 -5.46
CA ASN A 108 17.73 3.59 -4.62
C ASN A 108 16.56 2.92 -3.87
N GLY A 109 16.52 1.58 -3.83
CA GLY A 109 15.47 0.82 -3.14
C GLY A 109 14.13 0.80 -3.87
N VAL A 110 14.09 1.17 -5.15
CA VAL A 110 12.88 1.14 -6.00
C VAL A 110 12.96 -0.06 -6.93
N LEU A 111 12.19 -1.11 -6.63
CA LEU A 111 12.13 -2.31 -7.46
C LEU A 111 11.05 -2.17 -8.54
N ILE A 112 11.49 -2.02 -9.79
CA ILE A 112 10.61 -1.91 -10.96
C ILE A 112 10.46 -3.29 -11.58
N LYS A 113 9.23 -3.81 -11.63
CA LYS A 113 8.95 -5.19 -12.07
C LYS A 113 8.88 -5.36 -13.59
N SER A 114 8.70 -4.27 -14.35
CA SER A 114 8.63 -4.33 -15.82
C SER A 114 9.00 -3.01 -16.48
N GLY A 115 9.31 -3.05 -17.78
CA GLY A 115 9.57 -1.87 -18.59
C GLY A 115 8.34 -0.97 -18.72
N GLU A 116 7.14 -1.57 -18.84
CA GLU A 116 5.86 -0.86 -18.82
C GLU A 116 5.74 0.05 -17.59
N ALA A 117 6.08 -0.47 -16.41
CA ALA A 117 5.94 0.25 -15.15
C ALA A 117 6.88 1.46 -15.07
N LEU A 118 8.09 1.34 -15.63
CA LEU A 118 9.05 2.46 -15.70
C LEU A 118 8.54 3.57 -16.62
N GLU A 119 7.98 3.19 -17.77
CA GLU A 119 7.42 4.15 -18.73
C GLU A 119 6.15 4.81 -18.18
N ALA A 120 5.23 4.01 -17.62
CA ALA A 120 3.98 4.50 -17.06
C ALA A 120 4.22 5.46 -15.90
N ALA A 121 5.25 5.22 -15.07
CA ALA A 121 5.60 6.10 -13.97
C ALA A 121 5.92 7.54 -14.41
N HIS A 122 6.43 7.74 -15.63
CA HIS A 122 6.65 9.08 -16.18
C HIS A 122 5.36 9.84 -16.50
N LEU A 123 4.29 9.11 -16.82
CA LEU A 123 2.98 9.65 -17.21
C LEU A 123 1.99 9.78 -16.04
N VAL A 124 2.43 9.54 -14.80
CA VAL A 124 1.55 9.59 -13.64
C VAL A 124 1.30 11.03 -13.21
N ASP A 125 0.04 11.46 -13.30
CA ASP A 125 -0.41 12.76 -12.79
C ASP A 125 -1.05 12.67 -11.39
N VAL A 126 -1.59 11.49 -11.04
CA VAL A 126 -2.36 11.29 -9.80
C VAL A 126 -1.82 10.09 -9.03
N ILE A 127 -1.48 10.31 -7.76
CA ILE A 127 -1.03 9.26 -6.85
C ILE A 127 -2.13 9.02 -5.80
N VAL A 128 -2.69 7.82 -5.82
CA VAL A 128 -3.61 7.34 -4.77
C VAL A 128 -2.81 6.44 -3.83
N LEU A 129 -2.78 6.80 -2.55
CA LEU A 129 -2.02 6.08 -1.54
C LEU A 129 -2.96 5.29 -0.64
N ASP A 130 -2.61 4.03 -0.39
CA ASP A 130 -3.21 3.29 0.70
C ASP A 130 -2.76 3.89 2.05
N LYS A 131 -3.61 3.79 3.08
CA LYS A 131 -3.29 4.37 4.39
C LYS A 131 -2.41 3.42 5.18
N THR A 132 -2.97 2.25 5.51
CA THR A 132 -2.41 1.33 6.50
C THR A 132 -1.15 0.66 5.95
N GLY A 133 -0.01 0.82 6.63
CA GLY A 133 1.26 0.21 6.21
C GLY A 133 1.96 0.89 5.02
N THR A 134 1.27 1.79 4.30
CA THR A 134 1.88 2.64 3.26
C THR A 134 2.20 4.03 3.80
N ILE A 135 1.19 4.83 4.15
CA ILE A 135 1.35 6.14 4.79
C ILE A 135 1.79 5.97 6.25
N THR A 136 1.24 4.96 6.92
CA THR A 136 1.49 4.69 8.34
C THR A 136 2.49 3.54 8.52
N GLU A 137 3.02 3.38 9.74
CA GLU A 137 3.95 2.31 10.09
C GLU A 137 3.32 0.91 10.01
N GLY A 138 1.98 0.83 9.97
CA GLY A 138 1.23 -0.43 9.98
C GLY A 138 1.27 -1.13 11.34
N LYS A 139 1.71 -0.40 12.37
CA LYS A 139 1.88 -0.88 13.74
C LYS A 139 1.23 0.13 14.68
N PRO A 140 0.01 -0.14 15.17
CA PRO A 140 -0.61 0.73 16.15
C PRO A 140 0.27 0.87 17.40
N SER A 141 0.33 2.07 17.94
CA SER A 141 1.05 2.40 19.18
C SER A 141 0.14 3.18 20.11
N LEU A 142 0.26 2.96 21.43
CA LEU A 142 -0.40 3.79 22.43
C LEU A 142 0.07 5.24 22.30
N THR A 143 -0.87 6.18 22.21
CA THR A 143 -0.57 7.61 22.07
C THR A 143 -0.98 8.42 23.28
N ASP A 144 -2.13 8.12 23.87
CA ASP A 144 -2.69 8.92 24.97
C ASP A 144 -3.27 8.00 26.04
N VAL A 145 -3.08 8.39 27.29
CA VAL A 145 -3.69 7.79 28.47
C VAL A 145 -4.25 8.94 29.30
N LEU A 146 -5.56 9.05 29.35
CA LEU A 146 -6.28 10.07 30.11
C LEU A 146 -6.93 9.41 31.33
N THR A 147 -6.72 9.98 32.49
CA THR A 147 -7.34 9.53 33.75
C THR A 147 -8.46 10.50 34.12
N PHE A 148 -9.60 9.97 34.58
CA PHE A 148 -10.76 10.76 34.99
C PHE A 148 -11.03 10.68 36.49
N SER A 149 -10.42 9.71 37.17
CA SER A 149 -10.52 9.50 38.62
C SER A 149 -9.18 9.74 39.31
N THR A 150 -9.06 9.34 40.58
CA THR A 150 -7.81 9.43 41.36
C THR A 150 -6.74 8.40 40.94
N ILE A 151 -7.01 7.58 39.91
CA ILE A 151 -6.04 6.61 39.40
C ILE A 151 -4.87 7.32 38.72
N SER A 152 -3.64 6.85 38.97
CA SER A 152 -2.47 7.37 38.25
C SER A 152 -2.45 6.87 36.80
N ARG A 153 -1.71 7.55 35.94
CA ARG A 153 -1.55 7.15 34.53
C ARG A 153 -0.97 5.74 34.43
N GLU A 154 0.05 5.45 35.23
CA GLU A 154 0.75 4.17 35.25
C GLU A 154 -0.16 3.05 35.74
N ALA A 155 -0.96 3.31 36.78
CA ALA A 155 -1.94 2.36 37.30
C ALA A 155 -3.04 2.06 36.27
N LEU A 156 -3.55 3.09 35.58
CA LEU A 156 -4.52 2.90 34.50
C LEU A 156 -3.92 2.08 33.34
N LEU A 157 -2.70 2.40 32.92
CA LEU A 157 -2.04 1.67 31.84
C LEU A 157 -1.76 0.20 32.23
N SER A 158 -1.27 -0.05 33.44
CA SER A 158 -1.06 -1.41 33.97
C SER A 158 -2.36 -2.20 34.01
N LEU A 159 -3.47 -1.58 34.46
CA LEU A 159 -4.79 -2.21 34.49
C LEU A 159 -5.29 -2.60 33.09
N VAL A 160 -5.18 -1.68 32.12
CA VAL A 160 -5.60 -1.92 30.73
C VAL A 160 -4.72 -2.99 30.09
N ALA A 161 -3.40 -2.88 30.24
CA ALA A 161 -2.46 -3.84 29.70
C ALA A 161 -2.66 -5.24 30.30
N SER A 162 -2.93 -5.33 31.61
CA SER A 162 -3.27 -6.60 32.26
C SER A 162 -4.52 -7.19 31.61
N SER A 163 -5.61 -6.42 31.53
CA SER A 163 -6.89 -6.85 30.94
C SER A 163 -6.79 -7.33 29.49
N GLU A 164 -5.85 -6.79 28.72
CA GLU A 164 -5.63 -7.10 27.30
C GLU A 164 -4.64 -8.27 27.07
N GLN A 165 -4.11 -8.92 28.11
CA GLN A 165 -3.13 -10.01 27.99
C GLN A 165 -3.59 -11.20 27.13
N HIS A 166 -4.89 -11.47 27.10
CA HIS A 166 -5.49 -12.58 26.33
C HIS A 166 -6.12 -12.13 25.01
N SER A 167 -5.94 -10.87 24.63
CA SER A 167 -6.49 -10.26 23.43
C SER A 167 -5.47 -10.29 22.29
N GLU A 168 -5.83 -10.88 21.16
CA GLU A 168 -5.00 -10.89 19.95
C GLU A 168 -5.22 -9.65 19.07
N HIS A 169 -6.05 -8.70 19.52
CA HIS A 169 -6.37 -7.53 18.74
C HIS A 169 -5.13 -6.62 18.58
N PRO A 170 -4.88 -6.02 17.40
CA PRO A 170 -3.73 -5.12 17.21
C PRO A 170 -3.63 -3.98 18.22
N LEU A 171 -4.76 -3.50 18.74
CA LEU A 171 -4.79 -2.48 19.80
C LEU A 171 -4.29 -3.01 21.16
N ALA A 172 -4.60 -4.26 21.50
CA ALA A 172 -4.13 -4.93 22.71
C ALA A 172 -2.61 -5.04 22.71
N ILE A 173 -2.05 -5.48 21.57
CA ILE A 173 -0.61 -5.59 21.36
C ILE A 173 0.07 -4.22 21.57
N ALA A 174 -0.54 -3.14 21.05
CA ALA A 174 -0.01 -1.79 21.21
C ALA A 174 0.03 -1.32 22.68
N VAL A 175 -1.00 -1.66 23.46
CA VAL A 175 -1.07 -1.33 24.89
C VAL A 175 -0.07 -2.17 25.69
N LEU A 176 0.01 -3.47 25.44
CA LEU A 176 0.96 -4.38 26.09
C LEU A 176 2.41 -3.94 25.86
N GLN A 177 2.75 -3.57 24.62
CA GLN A 177 4.08 -3.05 24.28
C GLN A 177 4.40 -1.75 25.01
N ALA A 178 3.43 -0.85 25.17
CA ALA A 178 3.62 0.39 25.90
C ALA A 178 3.85 0.14 27.41
N ALA A 179 3.06 -0.75 28.02
CA ALA A 179 3.26 -1.13 29.42
C ALA A 179 4.61 -1.83 29.66
N GLN A 180 5.05 -2.67 28.72
CA GLN A 180 6.37 -3.31 28.78
C GLN A 180 7.51 -2.29 28.62
N ALA A 181 7.36 -1.29 27.75
CA ALA A 181 8.35 -0.22 27.57
C ALA A 181 8.47 0.71 28.79
N GLU A 182 7.42 0.79 29.61
CA GLU A 182 7.38 1.55 30.86
C GLU A 182 7.71 0.67 32.10
N ASP A 183 8.17 -0.58 31.89
CA ASP A 183 8.50 -1.56 32.94
C ASP A 183 7.37 -1.77 33.98
N LEU A 184 6.11 -1.69 33.54
CA LEU A 184 4.94 -1.88 34.39
C LEU A 184 4.69 -3.36 34.68
N SER A 185 4.44 -3.69 35.94
CA SER A 185 3.98 -5.01 36.34
C SER A 185 2.55 -5.25 35.87
N LEU A 186 2.29 -6.43 35.30
CA LEU A 186 0.95 -6.84 34.91
C LEU A 186 0.37 -7.83 35.92
N ALA A 187 -0.89 -7.64 36.27
CA ALA A 187 -1.63 -8.51 37.17
C ALA A 187 -2.27 -9.69 36.40
N PRO A 188 -2.50 -10.84 37.05
CA PRO A 188 -3.20 -11.95 36.43
C PRO A 188 -4.65 -11.60 36.13
N VAL A 189 -5.15 -12.07 34.97
CA VAL A 189 -6.53 -11.88 34.52
C VAL A 189 -7.35 -13.15 34.68
N THR A 190 -8.59 -13.00 35.13
CA THR A 190 -9.63 -14.04 35.08
C THR A 190 -10.85 -13.54 34.30
N ASP A 191 -11.70 -14.47 33.86
CA ASP A 191 -12.98 -14.17 33.19
C ASP A 191 -12.90 -13.20 31.99
N PHE A 192 -11.82 -13.30 31.20
CA PHE A 192 -11.65 -12.52 29.98
C PHE A 192 -12.73 -12.86 28.93
N GLN A 193 -13.42 -11.84 28.43
CA GLN A 193 -14.47 -11.96 27.42
C GLN A 193 -14.33 -10.86 26.36
N VAL A 194 -14.44 -11.24 25.09
CA VAL A 194 -14.48 -10.30 23.96
C VAL A 194 -15.93 -10.09 23.54
N ILE A 195 -16.37 -8.83 23.53
CA ILE A 195 -17.67 -8.43 23.01
C ILE A 195 -17.49 -7.81 21.64
N SER A 196 -17.76 -8.59 20.60
CA SER A 196 -17.54 -8.21 19.20
C SER A 196 -18.13 -6.85 18.86
N GLY A 197 -17.29 -5.97 18.29
CA GLY A 197 -17.68 -4.62 17.90
C GLY A 197 -17.86 -3.63 19.06
N LYS A 198 -17.61 -4.03 20.31
CA LYS A 198 -17.77 -3.17 21.49
C LYS A 198 -16.49 -3.03 22.31
N GLY A 199 -15.83 -4.14 22.63
CA GLY A 199 -14.62 -4.13 23.46
C GLY A 199 -14.42 -5.43 24.23
N ILE A 200 -13.79 -5.36 25.39
CA ILE A 200 -13.50 -6.50 26.26
C ILE A 200 -13.97 -6.26 27.70
N ILE A 201 -14.13 -7.36 28.42
CA ILE A 201 -14.38 -7.40 29.85
C ILE A 201 -13.41 -8.40 30.47
N ALA A 202 -12.86 -8.05 31.62
CA ALA A 202 -11.90 -8.87 32.34
C ALA A 202 -12.02 -8.65 33.84
N GLN A 203 -11.57 -9.61 34.64
CA GLN A 203 -11.31 -9.40 36.06
C GLN A 203 -9.81 -9.28 36.33
N VAL A 204 -9.41 -8.21 37.00
CA VAL A 204 -8.03 -7.94 37.43
C VAL A 204 -8.05 -7.67 38.91
N GLU A 205 -7.30 -8.43 39.71
CA GLU A 205 -7.25 -8.28 41.18
C GLU A 205 -8.65 -8.28 41.86
N ALA A 206 -9.57 -9.11 41.34
CA ALA A 206 -10.98 -9.19 41.77
C ALA A 206 -11.85 -7.94 41.50
N GLN A 207 -11.38 -7.01 40.66
CA GLN A 207 -12.16 -5.88 40.16
C GLN A 207 -12.60 -6.12 38.72
N GLU A 208 -13.82 -5.69 38.38
CA GLU A 208 -14.35 -5.81 37.02
C GLU A 208 -13.84 -4.65 36.15
N VAL A 209 -13.12 -4.99 35.08
CA VAL A 209 -12.56 -4.02 34.12
C VAL A 209 -13.29 -4.14 32.79
N LEU A 210 -13.79 -3.01 32.28
CA LEU A 210 -14.38 -2.90 30.96
C LEU A 210 -13.56 -1.94 30.11
N ILE A 211 -13.17 -2.38 28.91
CA ILE A 211 -12.41 -1.56 27.95
C ILE A 211 -13.13 -1.59 26.61
N GLY A 212 -13.56 -0.44 26.10
CA GLY A 212 -14.27 -0.43 24.83
C GLY A 212 -14.87 0.90 24.42
N ASN A 213 -15.77 0.85 23.44
CA ASN A 213 -16.45 2.02 22.90
C ASN A 213 -17.68 2.43 23.74
N GLU A 214 -18.32 3.52 23.33
CA GLU A 214 -19.54 4.04 23.97
C GLU A 214 -20.66 2.99 24.08
N SER A 215 -20.79 2.09 23.10
CA SER A 215 -21.83 1.05 23.12
C SER A 215 -21.62 0.02 24.22
N LEU A 216 -20.36 -0.29 24.56
CA LEU A 216 -20.05 -1.14 25.72
C LEU A 216 -20.44 -0.43 27.02
N MET A 217 -20.01 0.82 27.16
CA MET A 217 -20.23 1.60 28.38
C MET A 217 -21.72 1.79 28.68
N ARG A 218 -22.51 2.11 27.66
CA ARG A 218 -23.98 2.23 27.79
C ARG A 218 -24.66 0.90 28.12
N GLN A 219 -24.17 -0.22 27.58
CA GLN A 219 -24.72 -1.54 27.89
C GLN A 219 -24.57 -1.89 29.38
N TYR A 220 -23.48 -1.47 30.01
CA TYR A 220 -23.21 -1.70 31.43
C TYR A 220 -23.60 -0.51 32.32
N GLN A 221 -24.40 0.42 31.79
CA GLN A 221 -24.94 1.58 32.50
C GLN A 221 -23.85 2.48 33.14
N ILE A 222 -22.70 2.59 32.48
CA ILE A 222 -21.60 3.45 32.92
C ILE A 222 -21.87 4.89 32.45
N GLU A 223 -21.84 5.83 33.39
CA GLU A 223 -22.01 7.26 33.08
C GLU A 223 -20.74 7.82 32.43
N LEU A 224 -20.88 8.38 31.23
CA LEU A 224 -19.76 8.96 30.47
C LEU A 224 -19.57 10.47 30.71
N GLY A 225 -20.63 11.17 31.14
CA GLY A 225 -20.57 12.60 31.43
C GLY A 225 -20.00 13.46 30.29
N GLU A 226 -19.13 14.41 30.64
CA GLU A 226 -18.46 15.32 29.69
C GLU A 226 -17.33 14.63 28.91
N HIS A 227 -16.86 13.46 29.37
CA HIS A 227 -15.72 12.73 28.79
C HIS A 227 -16.00 12.10 27.42
N ILE A 228 -17.26 12.11 26.96
CA ILE A 228 -17.59 11.83 25.55
C ILE A 228 -16.84 12.79 24.63
N SER A 229 -16.68 14.05 25.04
CA SER A 229 -15.96 15.06 24.26
C SER A 229 -14.49 14.71 24.07
N ASP A 230 -13.86 14.12 25.09
CA ASP A 230 -12.46 13.67 25.03
C ASP A 230 -12.28 12.53 24.01
N LEU A 231 -13.21 11.58 23.99
CA LEU A 231 -13.21 10.48 23.01
C LEU A 231 -13.38 11.00 21.58
N ILE A 232 -14.35 11.90 21.37
CA ILE A 232 -14.61 12.52 20.06
C ILE A 232 -13.40 13.33 19.59
N PHE A 233 -12.78 14.11 20.48
CA PHE A 233 -11.60 14.90 20.17
C PHE A 233 -10.43 14.05 19.68
N LEU A 234 -10.15 12.93 20.38
CA LEU A 234 -9.08 12.00 19.97
C LEU A 234 -9.45 11.26 18.68
N SER A 235 -10.72 10.91 18.49
CA SER A 235 -11.19 10.28 17.25
C SER A 235 -11.03 11.21 16.03
N HIS A 236 -11.29 12.51 16.17
CA HIS A 236 -11.05 13.51 15.12
C HIS A 236 -9.57 13.65 14.73
N GLN A 237 -8.64 13.28 15.62
CA GLN A 237 -7.21 13.20 15.32
C GLN A 237 -6.82 11.89 14.61
N GLY A 238 -7.79 11.03 14.26
CA GLY A 238 -7.54 9.73 13.64
C GLY A 238 -7.06 8.66 14.61
N LYS A 239 -7.23 8.87 15.92
CA LYS A 239 -6.88 7.90 16.96
C LYS A 239 -8.07 6.99 17.27
N THR A 240 -7.78 5.75 17.60
CA THR A 240 -8.79 4.82 18.14
C THR A 240 -8.80 4.94 19.65
N ALA A 241 -9.81 5.64 20.18
CA ALA A 241 -9.98 5.87 21.61
C ALA A 241 -10.96 4.85 22.22
N MET A 242 -10.63 4.37 23.42
CA MET A 242 -11.38 3.37 24.18
C MET A 242 -11.52 3.83 25.62
N PHE A 243 -12.76 3.82 26.13
CA PHE A 243 -13.02 4.08 27.54
C PHE A 243 -12.58 2.90 28.39
N VAL A 244 -12.20 3.21 29.62
CA VAL A 244 -11.83 2.24 30.65
C VAL A 244 -12.70 2.48 31.87
N ALA A 245 -13.38 1.43 32.32
CA ALA A 245 -14.18 1.45 33.52
C ALA A 245 -13.74 0.36 34.49
N LEU A 246 -13.79 0.68 35.78
CA LEU A 246 -13.47 -0.20 36.90
C LEU A 246 -14.68 -0.24 37.82
N ASP A 247 -15.19 -1.44 38.12
CA ASP A 247 -16.37 -1.65 38.98
C ASP A 247 -17.56 -0.72 38.61
N ARG A 248 -17.80 -0.60 37.29
CA ARG A 248 -18.83 0.25 36.65
C ARG A 248 -18.65 1.76 36.79
N GLN A 249 -17.48 2.22 37.22
CA GLN A 249 -17.13 3.63 37.23
C GLN A 249 -16.14 3.92 36.10
N LEU A 250 -16.38 5.01 35.36
CA LEU A 250 -15.43 5.45 34.34
C LEU A 250 -14.16 5.97 35.02
N VAL A 251 -13.02 5.34 34.74
CA VAL A 251 -11.73 5.69 35.36
C VAL A 251 -10.77 6.38 34.39
N GLY A 252 -10.98 6.22 33.08
CA GLY A 252 -10.12 6.84 32.10
C GLY A 252 -10.44 6.49 30.65
N LEU A 253 -9.52 6.86 29.78
CA LEU A 253 -9.54 6.61 28.35
C LEU A 253 -8.12 6.34 27.86
N VAL A 254 -7.99 5.35 26.99
CA VAL A 254 -6.74 5.06 26.27
C VAL A 254 -6.94 5.26 24.78
N ALA A 255 -5.93 5.79 24.10
CA ALA A 255 -5.97 5.98 22.65
C ALA A 255 -4.75 5.36 21.98
N VAL A 256 -5.01 4.70 20.86
CA VAL A 256 -4.02 4.02 20.05
C VAL A 256 -4.14 4.53 18.62
N ALA A 257 -3.01 4.79 17.97
CA ALA A 257 -2.98 5.22 16.58
C ALA A 257 -1.83 4.56 15.84
N ASP A 258 -2.05 4.35 14.54
CA ASP A 258 -0.99 3.94 13.63
C ASP A 258 -0.26 5.21 13.15
N GLN A 259 1.00 5.35 13.55
CA GLN A 259 1.76 6.57 13.34
C GLN A 259 2.09 6.77 11.86
N ILE A 260 2.08 8.02 11.42
CA ILE A 260 2.49 8.38 10.05
C ILE A 260 4.01 8.24 9.94
N LYS A 261 4.48 7.55 8.90
CA LYS A 261 5.92 7.43 8.62
C LYS A 261 6.53 8.80 8.38
N LYS A 262 7.67 9.10 9.04
CA LYS A 262 8.37 10.39 8.89
C LYS A 262 8.70 10.74 7.43
N ILE A 263 8.99 9.72 6.62
CA ILE A 263 9.32 9.91 5.19
C ILE A 263 8.14 10.41 4.37
N VAL A 264 6.90 10.09 4.75
CA VAL A 264 5.70 10.41 3.98
C VAL A 264 5.44 11.92 3.98
N VAL A 265 5.71 12.61 5.09
CA VAL A 265 5.60 14.07 5.15
C VAL A 265 6.52 14.73 4.11
N LYS A 266 7.77 14.25 4.02
CA LYS A 266 8.76 14.73 3.04
C LYS A 266 8.35 14.35 1.60
N LEU A 267 7.80 13.15 1.41
CA LEU A 267 7.30 12.68 0.12
C LEU A 267 6.18 13.59 -0.40
N LEU A 268 5.18 13.89 0.41
CA LEU A 268 4.06 14.74 0.03
C LEU A 268 4.50 16.18 -0.31
N GLN A 269 5.48 16.72 0.43
CA GLN A 269 6.07 18.02 0.10
C GLN A 269 6.78 18.01 -1.25
N ASN A 270 7.49 16.92 -1.56
CA ASN A 270 8.17 16.79 -2.84
C ASN A 270 7.16 16.62 -3.98
N CYS A 271 6.18 15.71 -3.87
CA CYS A 271 5.15 15.50 -4.90
C CYS A 271 4.44 16.80 -5.29
N LYS A 272 4.14 17.69 -4.33
CA LYS A 272 3.55 19.01 -4.61
C LYS A 272 4.44 19.97 -5.41
N LYS A 273 5.75 19.74 -5.48
CA LYS A 273 6.69 20.54 -6.29
C LYS A 273 6.77 20.06 -7.74
N TRP A 274 6.37 18.82 -8.00
CA TRP A 274 6.37 18.21 -9.34
C TRP A 274 5.01 18.34 -10.04
N ALA A 275 3.95 18.67 -9.29
CA ALA A 275 2.63 19.07 -9.80
C ALA A 275 2.58 20.57 -10.10
#